data_AF-A0A9E2HKY0-F1
#
_entry.id   AF-A0A9E2HKY0-F1
#
_cell.length_a   1.000
_cell.length_b   1.000
_cell.length_c   1.000
_cell.angle_alpha   90.00
_cell.angle_beta   90.00
_cell.angle_gamma   90.00
#
_symmetry.space_group_name_H-M   'P 1'
#
loop_
_entity.id
_entity.type
_entity.pdbx_description
1 polymer ?
#
loop_
_entity_poly.entity_id
_entity_poly.type
_entity_poly.pdbx_seq_one_letter_code
_entity_poly.pdbx_strand_id
1 'polypeptide(L)'
;MRIQTFTLAAVAALALGSAACTPAEQEAAEADAEVAADRAGEVAAEAGEVIESGAMKAARAVEEGAGNVASHLEENQAEAAAQGRPGAVDPATEERVPAE
;
A
#
# COMPACT_ATOMS: atom_id res chain seq x y z
N MET A 1 8.25 -35.04 -3.32
CA MET A 1 8.23 -35.51 -4.73
C MET A 1 6.85 -36.01 -5.21
N ARG A 2 5.72 -35.54 -4.66
CA ARG A 2 4.35 -35.91 -5.14
C ARG A 2 3.60 -34.74 -5.81
N ILE A 3 4.17 -33.54 -5.76
CA ILE A 3 3.56 -32.31 -6.30
C ILE A 3 3.95 -32.11 -7.78
N GLN A 4 5.07 -32.69 -8.21
CA GLN A 4 5.58 -32.58 -9.59
C GLN A 4 4.84 -33.44 -10.61
N THR A 5 4.07 -34.45 -10.18
CA THR A 5 3.34 -35.33 -11.08
C THR A 5 1.99 -34.79 -11.53
N PHE A 6 1.41 -33.82 -10.81
CA PHE A 6 0.12 -33.24 -11.17
C PHE A 6 0.21 -32.19 -12.28
N THR A 7 1.32 -31.45 -12.36
CA THR A 7 1.51 -30.38 -13.34
C THR A 7 1.77 -30.88 -14.77
N LEU A 8 2.36 -32.07 -14.94
CA LEU A 8 2.60 -32.64 -16.28
C LEU A 8 1.33 -33.20 -16.94
N ALA A 9 0.34 -33.64 -16.17
CA ALA A 9 -0.88 -34.22 -16.73
C ALA A 9 -1.78 -33.18 -17.41
N ALA A 10 -1.84 -31.96 -16.87
CA ALA A 10 -2.64 -30.86 -17.44
C ALA A 10 -2.10 -30.41 -18.81
N VAL A 11 -0.78 -30.38 -18.99
CA VAL A 11 -0.14 -29.99 -20.26
C VAL A 11 -0.33 -31.07 -21.34
N ALA A 12 -0.31 -32.36 -20.96
CA ALA A 12 -0.54 -33.45 -21.90
C ALA A 12 -2.00 -33.52 -22.39
N ALA A 13 -2.99 -33.22 -21.54
CA ALA A 13 -4.40 -33.15 -21.95
C ALA A 13 -4.66 -32.00 -22.95
N LEU A 14 -3.97 -30.86 -22.78
CA LEU A 14 -4.01 -29.74 -23.74
C LEU A 14 -3.35 -30.10 -25.08
N ALA A 15 -2.31 -30.93 -25.07
CA ALA A 15 -1.59 -31.33 -26.27
C ALA A 15 -2.30 -32.42 -27.11
N LEU A 16 -3.17 -33.25 -26.50
CA LEU A 16 -4.02 -34.20 -27.23
C LEU A 16 -5.37 -33.60 -27.69
N GLY A 17 -5.77 -32.44 -27.17
CA GLY A 17 -7.00 -31.73 -27.54
C GLY A 17 -6.85 -30.68 -28.66
N SER A 18 -5.63 -30.30 -29.02
CA SER A 18 -5.34 -29.22 -29.98
C SER A 18 -5.64 -29.55 -31.45
N ALA A 19 -6.02 -30.80 -31.76
CA ALA A 19 -6.42 -31.21 -33.11
C ALA A 19 -7.96 -31.20 -33.34
N ALA A 20 -8.77 -30.78 -32.36
CA ALA A 20 -10.24 -30.90 -32.42
C ALA A 20 -11.05 -29.62 -32.15
N CYS A 21 -10.44 -28.49 -31.76
CA CYS A 21 -11.21 -27.25 -31.57
C CYS A 21 -11.70 -26.71 -32.91
N THR A 22 -13.01 -26.69 -33.09
CA THR A 22 -13.70 -25.99 -34.17
C THR A 22 -13.50 -24.47 -34.05
N PRO A 23 -13.68 -23.70 -35.14
CA PRO A 23 -13.62 -22.24 -35.08
C PRO A 23 -14.59 -21.64 -34.04
N ALA A 24 -15.76 -22.26 -33.85
CA ALA A 24 -16.74 -21.82 -32.85
C ALA A 24 -16.23 -21.99 -31.41
N GLU A 25 -15.47 -23.05 -31.12
CA GLU A 25 -14.86 -23.25 -29.80
C GLU A 25 -13.70 -22.29 -29.55
N GLN A 26 -12.97 -21.89 -30.60
CA GLN A 26 -11.94 -20.84 -30.51
C GLN A 26 -12.55 -19.47 -30.23
N GLU A 27 -13.60 -19.08 -30.95
CA GLU A 27 -14.29 -17.80 -30.75
C GLU A 27 -14.92 -17.72 -29.35
N ALA A 28 -15.51 -18.81 -28.86
CA ALA A 28 -16.01 -18.89 -27.49
C ALA A 28 -14.87 -18.77 -26.46
N ALA A 29 -13.75 -19.45 -26.67
CA ALA A 29 -12.59 -19.36 -25.79
C ALA A 29 -11.95 -17.97 -25.77
N GLU A 30 -11.89 -17.27 -26.91
CA GLU A 30 -11.43 -15.89 -27.00
C GLU A 30 -12.37 -14.93 -26.26
N ALA A 31 -13.69 -15.07 -26.44
CA ALA A 31 -14.67 -14.27 -25.73
C ALA A 31 -14.62 -14.49 -24.21
N ASP A 32 -14.50 -15.74 -23.77
CA ASP A 32 -14.34 -16.07 -22.35
C ASP A 32 -13.03 -15.51 -21.79
N ALA A 33 -11.95 -15.54 -22.57
CA ALA A 33 -10.66 -14.98 -22.18
C ALA A 33 -10.71 -13.44 -22.08
N GLU A 34 -11.39 -12.76 -22.99
CA GLU A 34 -11.59 -11.31 -22.96
C GLU A 34 -12.38 -10.91 -21.70
N VAL A 35 -13.51 -11.57 -21.44
CA VAL A 35 -14.31 -11.31 -20.22
C VAL A 35 -13.52 -11.62 -18.94
N ALA A 36 -12.71 -12.68 -18.94
CA ALA A 36 -11.86 -13.01 -17.80
C ALA A 36 -10.76 -11.95 -17.60
N ALA A 37 -10.17 -11.44 -18.68
CA ALA A 37 -9.16 -10.39 -18.63
C ALA A 37 -9.76 -9.07 -18.11
N ASP A 38 -10.94 -8.68 -18.58
CA ASP A 38 -11.65 -7.48 -18.11
C ASP A 38 -11.94 -7.56 -16.61
N ARG A 39 -12.52 -8.69 -16.15
CA ARG A 39 -12.77 -8.91 -14.73
C ARG A 39 -11.49 -8.90 -13.89
N ALA A 40 -10.41 -9.49 -14.41
CA ALA A 40 -9.12 -9.44 -13.73
C ALA A 40 -8.59 -8.00 -13.64
N GLY A 41 -8.79 -7.19 -14.68
CA GLY A 41 -8.46 -5.77 -14.70
C GLY A 41 -9.24 -4.97 -13.66
N GLU A 42 -10.56 -5.17 -13.57
CA GLU A 42 -11.42 -4.52 -12.56
C GLU A 42 -10.99 -4.86 -11.14
N VAL A 43 -10.76 -6.15 -10.85
CA VAL A 43 -10.30 -6.59 -9.52
C VAL A 43 -8.92 -6.03 -9.19
N ALA A 44 -8.01 -5.96 -10.17
CA ALA A 44 -6.69 -5.37 -9.97
C ALA A 44 -6.78 -3.87 -9.68
N ALA A 45 -7.67 -3.15 -10.37
CA ALA A 45 -7.93 -1.73 -10.13
C ALA A 45 -8.51 -1.49 -8.73
N GLU A 46 -9.55 -2.24 -8.34
CA GLU A 46 -10.16 -2.15 -7.01
C GLU A 46 -9.15 -2.44 -5.89
N ALA A 47 -8.34 -3.50 -6.06
CA ALA A 47 -7.28 -3.82 -5.12
C ALA A 47 -6.23 -2.69 -5.04
N GLY A 48 -5.89 -2.07 -6.17
CA GLY A 48 -5.02 -0.91 -6.24
C GLY A 48 -5.56 0.28 -5.45
N GLU A 49 -6.84 0.62 -5.60
CA GLU A 49 -7.49 1.71 -4.88
C GLU A 49 -7.51 1.47 -3.36
N VAL A 50 -7.78 0.23 -2.92
CA VAL A 50 -7.75 -0.13 -1.49
C VAL A 50 -6.35 0.04 -0.92
N ILE A 51 -5.31 -0.41 -1.65
CA ILE A 51 -3.91 -0.26 -1.24
C ILE A 51 -3.54 1.22 -1.16
N GLU A 52 -3.87 2.02 -2.17
CA GLU A 52 -3.58 3.46 -2.21
C GLU A 52 -4.27 4.19 -1.06
N SER A 53 -5.57 3.95 -0.87
CA SER A 53 -6.36 4.54 0.22
C SER A 53 -5.78 4.17 1.60
N GLY A 54 -5.40 2.90 1.78
CA GLY A 54 -4.75 2.41 3.00
C GLY A 54 -3.40 3.10 3.26
N ALA A 55 -2.56 3.22 2.23
CA ALA A 55 -1.28 3.91 2.31
C ALA A 55 -1.45 5.39 2.66
N MET A 56 -2.39 6.08 2.02
CA MET A 56 -2.71 7.48 2.28
C MET A 56 -3.23 7.69 3.70
N LYS A 57 -4.07 6.78 4.20
CA LYS A 57 -4.55 6.83 5.60
C LYS A 57 -3.41 6.65 6.60
N ALA A 58 -2.51 5.71 6.34
CA ALA A 58 -1.34 5.49 7.20
C ALA A 58 -0.41 6.70 7.20
N ALA A 59 -0.14 7.29 6.03
CA ALA A 59 0.67 8.50 5.90
C ALA A 59 0.08 9.67 6.69
N ARG A 60 -1.24 9.92 6.55
CA ARG A 60 -1.94 10.98 7.30
C ARG A 60 -1.89 10.76 8.81
N ALA A 61 -2.06 9.52 9.28
CA ALA A 61 -1.98 9.21 10.71
C ALA A 61 -0.57 9.48 11.26
N VAL A 62 0.48 9.19 10.48
CA VAL A 62 1.87 9.52 10.85
C VAL A 62 2.09 11.03 10.86
N GLU A 63 1.60 11.74 9.86
CA GLU A 63 1.69 13.19 9.77
C GLU A 63 0.99 13.88 10.96
N GLU A 64 -0.24 13.47 11.27
CA GLU A 64 -0.99 13.97 12.41
C GLU A 64 -0.29 13.65 13.74
N GLY A 65 0.18 12.41 13.91
CA GLY A 65 0.93 12.01 15.10
C GLY A 65 2.22 12.82 15.27
N ALA A 66 2.98 13.03 14.20
CA ALA A 66 4.19 13.85 14.21
C ALA A 66 3.89 15.31 14.53
N GLY A 67 2.83 15.88 13.96
CA GLY A 67 2.37 17.23 14.24
C GLY A 67 1.96 17.43 15.70
N ASN A 68 1.25 16.46 16.29
CA ASN A 68 0.87 16.49 17.70
C ASN A 68 2.11 16.42 18.62
N VAL A 69 3.08 15.56 18.30
CA VAL A 69 4.34 15.48 19.06
C VAL A 69 5.12 16.79 18.94
N ALA A 70 5.22 17.38 17.75
CA ALA A 70 5.88 18.66 17.54
C ALA A 70 5.21 19.78 18.36
N SER A 71 3.87 19.86 18.31
CA SER A 71 3.10 20.85 19.07
C SER A 71 3.33 20.71 20.57
N HIS A 72 3.30 19.48 21.10
CA HIS A 72 3.61 19.25 22.51
C HIS A 72 5.05 19.59 22.88
N LEU A 73 6.02 19.33 22.00
CA LEU A 73 7.41 19.74 22.23
C LEU A 73 7.54 21.26 22.28
N GLU A 74 6.88 21.97 21.37
CA GLU A 74 6.85 23.45 21.37
C GLU A 74 6.20 24.00 22.64
N GLU A 75 5.04 23.46 23.05
CA GLU A 75 4.37 23.84 24.31
C GLU A 75 5.28 23.62 25.52
N ASN A 76 5.90 22.44 25.62
CA ASN A 76 6.81 22.11 26.71
C ASN A 76 8.05 23.03 26.73
N GLN A 77 8.55 23.40 25.56
CA GLN A 77 9.71 24.28 25.42
C GLN A 77 9.34 25.73 25.77
N ALA A 78 8.16 26.20 25.35
CA ALA A 78 7.61 27.50 25.76
C ALA A 78 7.43 27.59 27.28
N GLU A 79 6.80 26.58 27.89
CA GLU A 79 6.62 26.52 29.34
C GLU A 79 7.98 26.48 30.06
N ALA A 80 8.91 25.66 29.57
CA ALA A 80 10.23 25.56 30.18
C ALA A 80 11.02 26.87 30.07
N ALA A 81 10.95 27.54 28.93
CA ALA A 81 11.58 28.85 28.72
C ALA A 81 10.96 29.93 29.62
N ALA A 82 9.64 29.96 29.75
CA ALA A 82 8.93 30.87 30.64
C ALA A 82 9.30 30.65 32.12
N GLN A 83 9.64 29.42 32.50
CA GLN A 83 10.15 29.07 33.83
C GLN A 83 11.65 29.33 34.00
N GLY A 84 12.34 29.82 32.96
CA GLY A 84 13.79 30.03 32.99
C GLY A 84 14.58 28.74 33.12
N ARG A 85 14.06 27.60 32.65
CA ARG A 85 14.74 26.31 32.74
C ARG A 85 15.95 26.30 31.80
N PRO A 86 17.17 26.05 32.32
CA PRO A 86 18.40 26.03 31.52
C PRO A 86 18.29 25.15 30.27
N GLY A 87 18.70 25.70 29.13
CA GLY A 87 18.72 24.99 27.84
C GLY A 87 17.38 24.87 27.12
N ALA A 88 16.26 25.28 27.72
CA ALA A 88 14.98 25.39 27.02
C ALA A 88 15.06 26.42 25.87
N VAL A 89 14.29 26.22 24.81
CA VAL A 89 14.23 27.15 23.67
C VAL A 89 12.84 27.77 23.65
N ASP A 90 12.76 29.10 23.67
CA ASP A 90 11.49 29.79 23.50
C ASP A 90 11.07 29.72 22.02
N PRO A 91 9.96 29.06 21.68
CA PRO A 91 9.53 28.96 20.28
C PRO A 91 9.03 30.29 19.70
N ALA A 92 8.69 31.30 20.52
CA ALA A 92 8.26 32.60 20.04
C ALA A 92 9.43 33.52 19.65
N THR A 93 10.60 33.33 20.28
CA THR A 93 11.78 34.19 20.09
C THR A 93 12.99 33.45 19.53
N GLU A 94 12.93 32.12 19.47
CA GLU A 94 14.02 31.19 19.13
C GLU A 94 15.24 31.29 20.06
N GLU A 95 15.13 32.04 21.17
CA GLU A 95 16.21 32.19 22.13
C GLU A 95 16.28 30.98 23.06
N ARG A 96 17.51 30.59 23.37
CA ARG A 96 17.77 29.53 24.34
C ARG A 96 18.03 30.14 25.71
N VAL A 97 17.35 29.62 26.74
CA VAL A 97 17.68 29.94 28.13
C VAL A 97 19.12 29.48 28.40
N PRO A 98 20.01 30.38 28.89
CA PRO A 98 21.40 30.03 29.18
C PRO A 98 21.51 28.79 30.08
N ALA A 99 22.45 27.91 29.76
CA ALA A 99 22.86 26.85 30.67
C ALA A 99 23.94 27.39 31.61
N GLU A 100 23.68 27.38 32.91
CA GLU A 100 24.69 27.67 33.95
C GLU A 100 25.70 26.52 34.10
#